data_AF-A0A7S0RLB6-F1
#
_entry.id   AF-A0A7S0RLB6-F1
#
_cell.length_a   1.000
_cell.length_b   1.000
_cell.length_c   1.000
_cell.angle_alpha   90.00
_cell.angle_beta   90.00
_cell.angle_gamma   90.00
#
_symmetry.space_group_name_H-M   'P 1'
#
loop_
_entity.id
_entity.type
_entity.pdbx_description
1 polymer ?
#
loop_
_entity_poly.entity_id
_entity_poly.type
_entity_poly.pdbx_seq_one_letter_code
_entity_poly.pdbx_strand_id
1 'polypeptide(L)'
;RANRLLRLLRVLHATAPELEAVLQQQGAGLEAISPANEISVCRHVVLRCQEMLEELPTTLEQDQQLLEDSALSERLRLAVLYRHGVKGMLREAIERHSAVIEYAEAKQLAAEETPR
;
A
#
# COMPACT_ATOMS: atom_id res chain seq x y z
N ARG A 1 9.61 -12.99 1.73
CA ARG A 1 9.59 -12.27 0.44
C ARG A 1 9.03 -10.85 0.57
N ALA A 2 7.87 -10.63 1.22
CA ALA A 2 7.29 -9.30 1.49
C ALA A 2 8.26 -8.31 2.16
N ASN A 3 9.07 -8.77 3.11
CA ASN A 3 10.06 -7.94 3.82
C ASN A 3 11.15 -7.34 2.89
N ARG A 4 11.44 -7.96 1.72
CA ARG A 4 12.42 -7.40 0.76
C ARG A 4 11.87 -6.23 -0.05
N LEU A 5 10.60 -6.31 -0.48
CA LEU A 5 9.96 -5.24 -1.23
C LEU A 5 9.84 -3.98 -0.37
N LEU A 6 9.43 -4.13 0.87
CA LEU A 6 9.31 -3.01 1.81
C LEU A 6 10.66 -2.34 2.07
N ARG A 7 11.73 -3.14 2.28
CA ARG A 7 13.10 -2.60 2.41
C ARG A 7 13.55 -1.84 1.16
N LEU A 8 13.22 -2.34 -0.03
CA LEU A 8 13.53 -1.64 -1.29
C LEU A 8 12.80 -0.30 -1.36
N LEU A 9 11.49 -0.29 -1.07
CA LEU A 9 10.70 0.94 -1.10
C LEU A 9 11.25 1.98 -0.10
N ARG A 10 11.63 1.56 1.10
CA ARG A 10 12.27 2.45 2.09
C ARG A 10 13.53 3.11 1.56
N VAL A 11 14.40 2.34 0.91
CA VAL A 11 15.62 2.87 0.28
C VAL A 11 15.28 3.83 -0.87
N LEU A 12 14.29 3.49 -1.71
CA LEU A 12 13.88 4.35 -2.83
C LEU A 12 13.28 5.68 -2.38
N HIS A 13 12.64 5.71 -1.22
CA HIS A 13 12.03 6.91 -0.63
C HIS A 13 12.92 7.61 0.40
N ALA A 14 14.13 7.12 0.62
CA ALA A 14 15.04 7.71 1.59
C ALA A 14 15.71 8.97 1.02
N THR A 15 15.79 9.99 1.86
CA THR A 15 16.60 11.19 1.61
C THR A 15 18.10 10.85 1.69
N ALA A 16 18.96 11.71 1.13
CA ALA A 16 20.40 11.50 1.20
C ALA A 16 20.94 11.34 2.65
N PRO A 17 20.52 12.16 3.64
CA PRO A 17 20.95 11.97 5.03
C PRO A 17 20.48 10.64 5.64
N GLU A 18 19.28 10.20 5.30
CA GLU A 18 18.74 8.91 5.77
C GLU A 18 19.53 7.73 5.19
N LEU A 19 19.91 7.79 3.92
CA LEU A 19 20.75 6.78 3.29
C LEU A 19 22.14 6.72 3.91
N GLU A 20 22.75 7.87 4.17
CA GLU A 20 24.04 7.96 4.87
C GLU A 20 23.97 7.31 6.26
N ALA A 21 22.92 7.60 7.03
CA ALA A 21 22.71 7.00 8.34
C ALA A 21 22.55 5.46 8.27
N VAL A 22 21.78 4.95 7.29
CA VAL A 22 21.61 3.52 7.07
C VAL A 22 22.94 2.84 6.71
N LEU A 23 23.76 3.48 5.87
CA LEU A 23 25.08 2.97 5.48
C LEU A 23 26.06 2.94 6.66
N GLN A 24 26.07 3.99 7.49
CA GLN A 24 26.90 4.06 8.70
C GLN A 24 26.52 2.98 9.72
N GLN A 25 25.25 2.60 9.78
CA GLN A 25 24.74 1.52 10.64
C GLN A 25 24.87 0.12 10.01
N GLN A 26 25.63 -0.04 8.92
CA GLN A 26 25.81 -1.32 8.21
C GLN A 26 24.47 -2.01 7.83
N GLY A 27 23.42 -1.23 7.52
CA GLY A 27 22.11 -1.76 7.15
C GLY A 27 21.23 -2.22 8.31
N ALA A 28 21.62 -2.00 9.57
CA ALA A 28 20.80 -2.31 10.74
C ALA A 28 19.52 -1.44 10.87
N GLY A 29 19.35 -0.41 10.03
CA GLY A 29 18.21 0.51 10.02
C GLY A 29 17.16 0.29 8.91
N LEU A 30 17.21 -0.81 8.16
CA LEU A 30 16.27 -1.03 7.03
C LEU A 30 14.86 -1.47 7.47
N GLU A 31 14.66 -1.77 8.76
CA GLU A 31 13.35 -2.15 9.30
C GLU A 31 12.42 -0.97 9.53
N ALA A 32 12.96 0.23 9.73
CA ALA A 32 12.28 1.52 9.68
C ALA A 32 13.35 2.62 9.60
N ILE A 33 13.33 3.43 8.54
CA ILE A 33 14.34 4.48 8.34
C ILE A 33 13.98 5.74 9.13
N SER A 34 12.76 6.26 8.91
CA SER A 34 12.19 7.37 9.66
C SER A 34 10.67 7.38 9.53
N PRO A 35 9.93 8.04 10.42
CA PRO A 35 8.48 8.20 10.27
C PRO A 35 8.08 8.86 8.94
N ALA A 36 8.83 9.86 8.48
CA ALA A 36 8.57 10.54 7.21
C ALA A 36 8.80 9.60 6.01
N ASN A 37 9.85 8.77 6.07
CA ASN A 37 10.10 7.75 5.06
C ASN A 37 8.98 6.70 4.99
N GLU A 38 8.50 6.21 6.14
CA GLU A 38 7.40 5.23 6.17
C GLU A 38 6.09 5.83 5.60
N ILE A 39 5.81 7.10 5.87
CA ILE A 39 4.66 7.81 5.26
C ILE A 39 4.81 7.86 3.73
N SER A 40 6.00 8.23 3.23
CA SER A 40 6.26 8.28 1.78
C SER A 40 6.13 6.91 1.12
N VAL A 41 6.61 5.84 1.77
CA VAL A 41 6.43 4.46 1.32
C VAL A 41 4.94 4.08 1.28
N CYS A 42 4.18 4.38 2.33
CA CYS A 42 2.74 4.10 2.36
C CYS A 42 1.99 4.87 1.27
N ARG A 43 2.30 6.16 1.07
CA ARG A 43 1.70 6.98 0.01
C ARG A 43 1.99 6.40 -1.37
N HIS A 44 3.22 5.94 -1.60
CA HIS A 44 3.57 5.27 -2.85
C HIS A 44 2.76 3.99 -3.07
N VAL A 45 2.62 3.14 -2.04
CA VAL A 45 1.81 1.91 -2.15
C VAL A 45 0.36 2.25 -2.45
N VAL A 46 -0.23 3.21 -1.74
CA VAL A 46 -1.61 3.69 -2.00
C VAL A 46 -1.76 4.14 -3.44
N LEU A 47 -0.88 5.04 -3.91
CA LEU A 47 -0.94 5.58 -5.26
C LEU A 47 -0.82 4.48 -6.32
N ARG A 48 0.17 3.59 -6.19
CA ARG A 48 0.36 2.48 -7.15
C ARG A 48 -0.82 1.51 -7.15
N CYS A 49 -1.43 1.22 -5.99
CA CYS A 49 -2.60 0.37 -5.93
C CYS A 49 -3.84 1.04 -6.55
N GLN A 50 -4.00 2.35 -6.41
CA GLN A 50 -5.07 3.12 -7.05
C GLN A 50 -4.92 3.10 -8.57
N GLU A 51 -3.74 3.42 -9.09
CA GLU A 51 -3.44 3.36 -10.53
C GLU A 51 -3.70 1.95 -11.10
N MET A 52 -3.27 0.90 -10.39
CA MET A 52 -3.54 -0.48 -10.80
C MET A 52 -5.03 -0.84 -10.79
N LEU A 53 -5.84 -0.29 -9.88
CA LEU A 53 -7.29 -0.49 -9.88
C LEU A 53 -7.96 0.22 -11.06
N GLU A 54 -7.50 1.42 -11.41
CA GLU A 54 -8.02 2.21 -12.52
C GLU A 54 -7.73 1.59 -13.89
N GLU A 55 -6.61 0.87 -14.02
CA GLU A 55 -6.24 0.14 -15.25
C GLU A 55 -7.10 -1.11 -15.49
N LEU A 56 -7.85 -1.60 -14.49
CA LEU A 56 -8.65 -2.80 -14.62
C LEU A 56 -9.99 -2.51 -15.32
N PRO A 57 -10.43 -3.38 -16.25
CA PRO A 57 -11.58 -3.10 -17.12
C PRO A 57 -12.94 -3.18 -16.42
N THR A 58 -12.97 -3.55 -15.14
CA THR A 58 -14.21 -3.78 -14.37
C THR A 58 -14.00 -3.40 -12.92
N THR A 59 -15.06 -2.97 -12.23
CA THR A 59 -15.05 -2.71 -10.78
C THR A 59 -15.26 -3.98 -9.96
N LEU A 60 -15.07 -3.90 -8.63
CA LEU A 60 -15.38 -5.01 -7.72
C LEU A 60 -16.86 -5.37 -7.76
N GLU A 61 -17.71 -4.35 -7.81
CA GLU A 61 -19.16 -4.47 -7.79
C GLU A 61 -19.68 -5.14 -9.08
N GLN A 62 -19.08 -4.80 -10.23
CA GLN A 62 -19.38 -5.47 -11.51
C GLN A 62 -18.97 -6.94 -11.50
N ASP A 63 -17.84 -7.28 -10.88
CA ASP A 63 -17.42 -8.68 -10.76
C ASP A 63 -18.29 -9.46 -9.78
N GLN A 64 -18.70 -8.84 -8.68
CA GLN A 64 -19.63 -9.44 -7.74
C GLN A 64 -20.97 -9.78 -8.41
N GLN A 65 -21.52 -8.85 -9.21
CA GLN A 65 -22.73 -9.10 -10.00
C GLN A 65 -22.57 -10.27 -10.97
N LEU A 66 -21.42 -10.36 -11.64
CA LEU A 66 -21.13 -11.51 -12.51
C LEU A 66 -21.09 -12.81 -11.69
N LEU A 67 -20.46 -12.84 -10.52
CA LEU A 67 -20.38 -14.05 -9.70
C LEU A 67 -21.74 -14.54 -9.17
N GLU A 68 -22.72 -13.66 -9.08
CA GLU A 68 -24.10 -13.99 -8.71
C GLU A 68 -24.89 -14.63 -9.87
N ASP A 69 -24.42 -14.49 -11.12
CA ASP A 69 -25.02 -15.13 -12.28
C ASP A 69 -24.77 -16.65 -12.27
N SER A 70 -25.86 -17.41 -12.26
CA SER A 70 -25.85 -18.88 -12.28
C SER A 70 -25.61 -19.47 -13.68
N ALA A 71 -25.68 -18.66 -14.75
CA ALA A 71 -25.44 -19.08 -16.13
C ALA A 71 -23.95 -19.13 -16.52
N LEU A 72 -23.04 -18.62 -15.66
CA LEU A 72 -21.61 -18.67 -15.92
C LEU A 72 -21.06 -20.10 -15.89
N SER A 73 -20.34 -20.47 -16.94
CA SER A 73 -19.52 -21.68 -16.91
C SER A 73 -18.49 -21.61 -15.78
N GLU A 74 -18.14 -22.76 -15.21
CA GLU A 74 -17.18 -22.87 -14.10
C GLU A 74 -15.84 -22.17 -14.40
N ARG A 75 -15.32 -22.32 -15.63
CA ARG A 75 -14.07 -21.68 -16.05
C ARG A 75 -14.16 -20.15 -16.05
N LEU A 76 -15.28 -19.60 -16.53
CA LEU A 76 -15.50 -18.16 -16.51
C LEU A 76 -15.67 -17.68 -15.06
N ARG A 77 -16.38 -18.43 -14.23
CA ARG A 77 -16.54 -18.13 -12.79
C ARG A 77 -15.19 -18.05 -12.09
N LEU A 78 -14.27 -18.99 -12.35
CA LEU A 78 -12.90 -18.95 -11.81
C LEU A 78 -12.11 -17.72 -12.28
N ALA A 79 -12.24 -17.36 -13.56
CA ALA A 79 -11.58 -16.16 -14.09
C ALA A 79 -12.10 -14.88 -13.42
N VAL A 80 -13.41 -14.76 -13.22
CA VAL A 80 -14.05 -13.63 -12.52
C VAL A 80 -13.62 -13.61 -11.05
N LEU A 81 -13.62 -14.76 -10.36
CA LEU A 81 -13.15 -14.88 -8.97
C LEU A 81 -11.71 -14.40 -8.81
N TYR A 82 -10.83 -14.78 -9.73
CA TYR A 82 -9.43 -14.36 -9.70
C TYR A 82 -9.29 -12.85 -9.79
N ARG A 83 -9.89 -12.21 -10.80
CA ARG A 83 -9.80 -10.75 -10.95
C ARG A 83 -10.53 -9.98 -9.84
N HIS A 84 -11.63 -10.51 -9.31
CA HIS A 84 -12.30 -9.97 -8.13
C HIS A 84 -11.36 -9.99 -6.92
N GLY A 85 -10.69 -11.13 -6.68
CA GLY A 85 -9.71 -11.28 -5.60
C GLY A 85 -8.52 -10.32 -5.74
N VAL A 86 -8.00 -10.14 -6.95
CA VAL A 86 -6.92 -9.15 -7.22
C VAL A 86 -7.36 -7.74 -6.84
N LYS A 87 -8.56 -7.31 -7.26
CA LYS A 87 -9.10 -5.99 -6.88
C LYS A 87 -9.31 -5.85 -5.38
N GLY A 88 -9.79 -6.91 -4.73
CA GLY A 88 -9.98 -6.94 -3.28
C GLY A 88 -8.66 -6.71 -2.54
N MET A 89 -7.58 -7.39 -2.95
CA MET A 89 -6.25 -7.19 -2.35
C MET A 89 -5.71 -5.77 -2.56
N LEU A 90 -5.94 -5.16 -3.73
CA LEU A 90 -5.54 -3.78 -3.99
C LEU A 90 -6.32 -2.79 -3.11
N ARG A 91 -7.65 -2.96 -2.99
CA ARG A 91 -8.50 -2.13 -2.14
C ARG A 91 -8.11 -2.26 -0.66
N GLU A 92 -7.86 -3.48 -0.18
CA GLU A 92 -7.40 -3.72 1.19
C GLU A 92 -6.04 -3.06 1.47
N ALA A 93 -5.11 -3.12 0.50
CA ALA A 93 -3.82 -2.45 0.62
C ALA A 93 -3.98 -0.93 0.73
N ILE A 94 -4.84 -0.33 -0.10
CA ILE A 94 -5.15 1.11 -0.04
C ILE A 94 -5.70 1.46 1.35
N GLU A 95 -6.75 0.78 1.81
CA GLU A 95 -7.39 1.07 3.11
C GLU A 95 -6.39 0.97 4.26
N ARG A 96 -5.61 -0.11 4.29
CA ARG A 96 -4.62 -0.34 5.36
C ARG A 96 -3.54 0.74 5.38
N HIS A 97 -3.01 1.13 4.22
CA HIS A 97 -1.92 2.09 4.15
C HIS A 97 -2.39 3.54 4.29
N SER A 98 -3.60 3.86 3.84
CA SER A 98 -4.25 5.16 4.10
C SER A 98 -4.46 5.39 5.59
N ALA A 99 -4.95 4.38 6.33
CA ALA A 99 -5.13 4.48 7.78
C ALA A 99 -3.80 4.76 8.53
N VAL A 100 -2.68 4.22 8.04
CA VAL A 100 -1.35 4.50 8.61
C VAL A 100 -0.93 5.95 8.36
N ILE A 101 -1.19 6.47 7.16
CA ILE A 101 -0.90 7.86 6.79
C ILE A 101 -1.71 8.82 7.66
N GLU A 102 -3.03 8.61 7.73
CA GLU A 102 -3.95 9.44 8.53
C GLU A 102 -3.56 9.46 10.01
N TYR A 103 -3.23 8.29 10.58
CA TYR A 103 -2.75 8.21 11.96
C TYR A 103 -1.46 9.00 12.17
N ALA A 104 -0.50 8.88 11.25
CA ALA A 104 0.78 9.56 11.37
C ALA A 104 0.65 11.08 11.24
N GLU A 105 -0.21 11.56 10.33
CA GLU A 105 -0.51 12.98 10.14
C GLU A 105 -1.24 13.57 11.35
N ALA A 106 -2.26 12.87 11.89
CA ALA A 106 -2.96 13.30 13.10
C ALA A 106 -2.02 13.38 14.31
N LYS A 107 -1.08 12.43 14.43
CA LYS A 107 -0.08 12.42 15.51
C LYS A 107 0.91 13.57 15.38
N GLN A 108 1.30 13.96 14.16
CA GLN A 108 2.15 15.13 13.93
C GLN A 108 1.45 16.42 14.34
N LEU A 109 0.19 16.60 13.93
CA LEU A 109 -0.62 17.76 14.28
C LEU A 109 -0.76 17.93 15.80
N ALA A 110 -1.07 16.84 16.52
CA ALA A 110 -1.20 16.87 17.98
C ALA A 110 0.12 17.21 18.70
N ALA A 111 1.26 16.83 18.12
CA ALA A 111 2.57 17.17 18.67
C ALA A 111 2.93 18.65 18.48
N GLU A 112 2.40 19.30 17.44
CA GLU A 112 2.59 20.73 17.17
C GLU A 112 1.66 21.62 18.01
N GLU A 113 0.48 21.12 18.37
CA GLU A 113 -0.53 21.85 19.15
C GLU A 113 -0.30 21.84 20.68
N THR A 114 0.66 21.05 21.19
CA THR A 114 0.96 21.00 22.63
C THR A 114 1.99 22.09 22.99
N PRO A 115 1.60 23.23 23.61
CA PRO A 115 2.54 24.29 23.94
C PRO A 115 3.44 23.86 25.10
N ARG A 116 4.73 24.21 25.03
CA ARG A 116 5.69 24.09 26.13
C ARG A 116 5.32 24.99 27.30
#